data_AF-A0A6N8I1W5-F1
#
_entry.id   AF-A0A6N8I1W5-F1
#
_cell.length_a   1.000
_cell.length_b   1.000
_cell.length_c   1.000
_cell.angle_alpha   90.00
_cell.angle_beta   90.00
_cell.angle_gamma   90.00
#
_symmetry.space_group_name_H-M   'P 1'
#
loop_
_entity.id
_entity.type
_entity.pdbx_description
1 polymer ?
#
loop_
_entity_poly.entity_id
_entity_poly.type
_entity_poly.pdbx_seq_one_letter_code
_entity_poly.pdbx_strand_id
1 'polypeptide(L)'
;MVVSSGISLIAMTMMLFVSLLFVAEHVLFGLAAYHDAQSQGNPDAVIWGLAVGFLGIIPGIIYLCVRGSGRRLVRCANCGYPHDASDFCCPKCGEKNPAAAEANPYAQVLASRARKEMIGGIAVIAAGILLMILVMLFFGVFMMRYRVIF
;
A
#
# COMPACT_ATOMS: atom_id res chain seq x y z
N MET A 1 -19.84 -30.28 -27.10
CA MET A 1 -20.29 -28.87 -26.97
C MET A 1 -20.46 -28.45 -25.51
N VAL A 2 -21.24 -29.14 -24.67
CA VAL A 2 -21.48 -28.81 -23.25
C VAL A 2 -20.20 -28.65 -22.40
N VAL A 3 -19.21 -29.53 -22.61
CA VAL A 3 -17.91 -29.51 -21.92
C VAL A 3 -17.11 -28.23 -22.22
N SER A 4 -17.11 -27.76 -23.47
CA SER A 4 -16.40 -26.54 -23.89
C SER A 4 -17.03 -25.27 -23.28
N SER A 5 -18.36 -25.25 -23.21
CA SER A 5 -19.11 -24.14 -22.59
C SER A 5 -18.87 -24.04 -21.08
N GLY A 6 -18.79 -25.18 -20.38
CA GLY A 6 -18.51 -25.20 -18.93
C GLY A 6 -17.12 -24.69 -18.56
N ILE A 7 -16.09 -25.06 -19.33
CA ILE A 7 -14.71 -24.58 -19.12
C ILE A 7 -14.62 -23.07 -19.35
N SER A 8 -15.28 -22.56 -20.40
CA SER A 8 -15.28 -21.14 -20.72
C SER A 8 -15.91 -20.31 -19.59
N LEU A 9 -16.99 -20.78 -18.99
CA LEU A 9 -17.65 -20.10 -17.86
C LEU A 9 -16.71 -20.05 -16.63
N ILE A 10 -16.04 -21.15 -16.31
CA ILE A 10 -15.08 -21.23 -15.21
C ILE A 10 -13.91 -20.27 -15.46
N ALA A 11 -13.34 -20.26 -16.67
CA ALA A 11 -12.26 -19.35 -17.05
C ALA A 11 -12.66 -17.87 -16.89
N MET A 12 -13.83 -17.49 -17.39
CA MET A 12 -14.35 -16.12 -17.28
C MET A 12 -14.56 -15.71 -15.82
N THR A 13 -15.08 -16.62 -14.99
CA THR A 13 -15.33 -16.36 -13.57
C THR A 13 -14.03 -16.16 -12.80
N MET A 14 -13.03 -17.00 -13.08
CA MET A 14 -11.69 -16.88 -12.48
C MET A 14 -10.98 -15.60 -12.91
N MET A 15 -11.06 -15.24 -14.19
CA MET A 15 -10.48 -14.00 -14.72
C MET A 15 -11.13 -12.76 -14.08
N LEU A 16 -12.45 -12.78 -13.89
CA LEU A 16 -13.17 -11.72 -13.18
C LEU A 16 -12.69 -11.60 -11.73
N PHE A 17 -12.53 -12.72 -11.03
CA PHE A 17 -12.06 -12.71 -9.64
C PHE A 17 -10.63 -12.18 -9.52
N VAL A 18 -9.71 -12.59 -10.40
CA VAL A 18 -8.35 -12.06 -10.47
C VAL A 18 -8.35 -10.55 -10.74
N SER A 19 -9.20 -10.08 -11.65
CA SER A 19 -9.34 -8.64 -11.95
C SER A 19 -9.80 -7.85 -10.72
N LEU A 20 -10.75 -8.39 -9.94
CA LEU A 20 -11.21 -7.76 -8.69
C LEU A 20 -10.12 -7.70 -7.63
N LEU A 21 -9.32 -8.76 -7.48
CA LEU A 21 -8.19 -8.77 -6.55
C LEU A 21 -7.14 -7.72 -6.95
N PHE A 22 -6.86 -7.59 -8.25
CA PHE A 22 -5.92 -6.59 -8.76
C PHE A 22 -6.38 -5.16 -8.45
N VAL A 23 -7.67 -4.86 -8.64
CA VAL A 23 -8.26 -3.56 -8.28
C VAL A 23 -8.19 -3.34 -6.76
N ALA A 24 -8.53 -4.37 -5.97
CA ALA A 24 -8.48 -4.27 -4.51
C ALA A 24 -7.06 -3.98 -3.99
N GLU A 25 -6.04 -4.62 -4.56
CA GLU A 25 -4.63 -4.35 -4.27
C GLU A 25 -4.27 -2.88 -4.51
N HIS A 26 -4.62 -2.36 -5.68
CA HIS A 26 -4.32 -0.96 -6.05
C HIS A 26 -4.99 0.03 -5.10
N VAL A 27 -6.26 -0.22 -4.73
CA VAL A 27 -6.98 0.59 -3.76
C VAL A 27 -6.30 0.53 -2.39
N LEU A 28 -5.93 -0.67 -1.91
CA LEU A 28 -5.27 -0.85 -0.62
C LEU A 28 -3.91 -0.15 -0.56
N PHE A 29 -3.10 -0.25 -1.62
CA PHE A 29 -1.82 0.46 -1.67
C PHE A 29 -1.96 1.97 -1.81
N GLY A 30 -2.93 2.45 -2.57
CA GLY A 30 -3.23 3.88 -2.63
C GLY A 30 -3.67 4.43 -1.27
N LEU A 31 -4.56 3.73 -0.56
CA LEU A 31 -4.97 4.11 0.80
C LEU A 31 -3.81 4.05 1.78
N ALA A 32 -2.98 3.00 1.71
CA ALA A 32 -1.80 2.87 2.57
C ALA A 32 -0.83 4.03 2.38
N ALA A 33 -0.55 4.43 1.14
CA ALA A 33 0.32 5.57 0.84
C ALA A 33 -0.29 6.91 1.29
N TYR A 34 -1.59 7.11 1.09
CA TYR A 34 -2.30 8.30 1.55
C TYR A 34 -2.26 8.44 3.08
N HIS A 35 -2.61 7.37 3.79
CA HIS A 35 -2.60 7.36 5.25
C HIS A 35 -1.16 7.46 5.81
N ASP A 36 -0.17 6.83 5.19
CA ASP A 36 1.24 6.98 5.59
C ASP A 36 1.68 8.45 5.43
N ALA A 37 1.37 9.08 4.29
CA ALA A 37 1.76 10.46 4.00
C ALA A 37 1.08 11.46 4.94
N GLN A 38 -0.22 11.28 5.19
CA GLN A 38 -0.95 12.13 6.13
C GLN A 38 -0.49 11.91 7.58
N SER A 39 -0.01 10.71 7.95
CA SER A 39 0.54 10.46 9.29
C SER A 39 1.85 11.22 9.52
N GLN A 40 2.59 11.49 8.44
CA GLN A 40 3.81 12.26 8.43
C GLN A 40 3.55 13.77 8.23
N GLY A 41 2.29 14.19 8.12
CA GLY A 41 1.92 15.60 7.89
C GLY A 41 2.29 16.13 6.51
N ASN A 42 2.47 15.24 5.52
CA ASN A 42 2.81 15.65 4.16
C ASN A 42 1.59 16.30 3.46
N PRO A 43 1.70 17.55 2.96
CA PRO A 43 0.59 18.24 2.29
C PRO A 43 0.15 17.54 0.99
N ASP A 44 1.06 16.81 0.35
CA ASP A 44 0.82 16.13 -0.93
C ASP A 44 0.29 14.69 -0.74
N ALA A 45 -0.25 14.36 0.44
CA ALA A 45 -0.71 12.99 0.76
C ALA A 45 -1.69 12.43 -0.27
N VAL A 46 -2.59 13.25 -0.80
CA VAL A 46 -3.57 12.85 -1.83
C VAL A 46 -2.88 12.47 -3.14
N ILE A 47 -1.85 13.22 -3.55
CA ILE A 47 -1.10 12.96 -4.77
C ILE A 47 -0.39 11.62 -4.65
N TRP A 48 0.23 11.35 -3.50
CA TRP A 48 0.88 10.06 -3.24
C TRP A 48 -0.10 8.89 -3.26
N GLY A 49 -1.27 9.04 -2.62
CA GLY A 49 -2.30 8.01 -2.65
C GLY A 49 -2.81 7.72 -4.06
N LEU A 50 -3.10 8.75 -4.85
CA LEU A 50 -3.53 8.60 -6.24
C LEU A 50 -2.44 8.01 -7.13
N ALA A 51 -1.20 8.50 -7.00
CA ALA A 51 -0.08 8.00 -7.79
C ALA A 51 0.14 6.50 -7.54
N VAL A 52 0.21 6.08 -6.27
CA VAL A 52 0.38 4.65 -5.92
C VAL A 52 -0.83 3.83 -6.34
N GLY A 53 -2.05 4.34 -6.15
CA GLY A 53 -3.27 3.64 -6.50
C GLY A 53 -3.46 3.43 -8.01
N PHE A 54 -3.02 4.36 -8.86
CA PHE A 54 -3.21 4.25 -10.32
C PHE A 54 -2.00 3.69 -11.08
N LEU A 55 -0.79 4.04 -10.66
CA LEU A 55 0.46 3.66 -11.34
C LEU A 55 1.16 2.49 -10.65
N GLY A 56 0.65 2.04 -9.50
CA GLY A 56 1.10 0.86 -8.78
C GLY A 56 2.42 1.06 -8.03
N ILE A 57 3.27 0.03 -8.10
CA ILE A 57 4.48 -0.10 -7.27
C ILE A 57 5.54 0.98 -7.56
N ILE A 58 5.68 1.44 -8.81
CA ILE A 58 6.75 2.38 -9.20
C ILE A 58 6.69 3.67 -8.36
N PRO A 59 5.57 4.44 -8.34
CA PRO A 59 5.43 5.57 -7.44
C PRO A 59 5.44 5.20 -5.96
N GLY A 60 5.04 3.97 -5.60
CA GLY A 60 5.14 3.48 -4.22
C GLY A 60 6.58 3.41 -3.73
N ILE A 61 7.50 2.92 -4.55
CA ILE A 61 8.93 2.90 -4.22
C ILE A 61 9.48 4.33 -4.16
N ILE A 62 9.15 5.17 -5.15
CA ILE A 62 9.59 6.58 -5.19
C ILE A 62 9.12 7.30 -3.93
N TYR A 63 7.85 7.14 -3.54
CA TYR A 63 7.28 7.68 -2.31
C TYR A 63 8.11 7.28 -1.09
N LEU A 64 8.43 5.99 -0.94
CA LEU A 64 9.24 5.50 0.16
C LEU A 64 10.66 6.07 0.18
N CYS A 65 11.23 6.38 -0.98
CA CYS A 65 12.53 7.04 -1.05
C CYS A 65 12.47 8.51 -0.61
N VAL A 66 11.38 9.22 -0.92
CA VAL A 66 11.25 10.67 -0.63
C VAL A 66 10.47 10.99 0.64
N ARG A 67 9.80 10.02 1.28
CA ARG A 67 9.02 10.26 2.51
C ARG A 67 9.82 10.98 3.61
N GLY A 68 11.12 10.70 3.70
CA GLY A 68 12.01 11.28 4.70
C GLY A 68 12.53 12.68 4.38
N SER A 69 12.41 13.13 3.12
CA SER A 69 12.93 14.44 2.70
C SER A 69 12.03 15.60 3.12
N GLY A 70 10.80 15.33 3.55
CA GLY A 70 9.82 16.32 4.01
C GLY A 70 9.85 16.63 5.51
N ARG A 71 10.83 16.12 6.27
CA ARG A 71 10.94 16.38 7.72
C ARG A 71 11.09 17.88 7.97
N ARG A 72 10.12 18.46 8.68
CA ARG A 72 10.10 19.89 8.99
C ARG A 72 11.11 20.18 10.10
N LEU A 73 12.23 20.80 9.76
CA LEU A 73 13.18 21.28 10.75
C LEU A 73 12.64 22.55 11.43
N VAL A 74 12.65 22.55 12.76
CA VAL A 74 12.28 23.71 13.58
C VAL A 74 13.47 24.17 14.42
N ARG A 75 13.57 25.49 14.62
CA ARG A 75 14.59 26.07 15.50
C ARG A 75 14.04 26.16 16.92
N CYS A 76 14.83 25.70 17.89
CA CYS A 76 14.48 25.86 19.29
C CYS A 76 14.39 27.35 19.66
N ALA A 77 13.30 27.75 20.33
CA ALA A 77 13.09 29.13 20.76
C ALA A 77 14.09 29.60 21.84
N ASN A 78 14.63 28.66 22.63
CA ASN A 78 15.56 28.95 23.73
C ASN A 78 17.03 28.96 23.26
N CYS A 79 17.50 27.89 22.61
CA CYS A 79 18.91 27.75 22.24
C CYS A 79 19.23 27.89 20.74
N GLY A 80 18.22 28.07 19.88
CA GLY A 80 18.40 28.24 18.43
C GLY A 80 18.81 26.98 17.65
N TYR A 81 18.98 25.82 18.32
CA TYR A 81 19.39 24.58 17.67
C TYR A 81 18.31 24.07 16.70
N PRO A 82 18.66 23.74 15.44
CA PRO A 82 17.75 23.13 14.49
C PRO A 82 17.56 21.64 14.84
N HIS A 83 16.31 21.20 14.95
CA HIS A 83 15.93 19.81 15.27
C HIS A 83 14.59 19.48 14.59
N ASP A 84 14.15 18.23 14.66
CA ASP A 84 12.94 17.80 13.95
C ASP A 84 11.67 18.33 14.64
N ALA A 85 10.66 18.73 13.87
CA ALA A 85 9.36 19.13 14.42
C ALA A 85 8.70 18.00 15.23
N SER A 86 9.04 16.74 14.96
CA SER A 86 8.53 15.60 15.71
C SER A 86 9.20 15.39 17.07
N ASP A 87 10.32 16.05 17.36
CA ASP A 87 11.03 15.88 18.63
C ASP A 87 10.23 16.54 19.76
N PHE A 88 9.90 15.79 20.82
CA PHE A 88 9.13 16.32 21.96
C PHE A 88 9.84 17.46 22.69
N CYS A 89 11.17 17.39 22.77
CA CYS A 89 12.01 18.39 23.40
C CYS A 89 13.27 18.62 22.56
N CYS A 90 13.85 19.81 22.67
CA CYS A 90 15.11 20.12 22.02
C CYS A 90 16.22 19.19 22.54
N PRO A 91 16.96 18.48 21.66
CA PRO A 91 17.99 17.52 22.07
C PRO A 91 19.20 18.18 22.74
N LYS A 92 19.37 19.50 22.55
CA LYS A 92 20.50 20.25 23.09
C LYS A 92 20.22 20.86 24.47
N CYS A 93 19.05 21.49 24.65
CA CYS A 93 18.75 22.25 25.87
C CYS A 93 17.55 21.70 26.67
N GLY A 94 16.84 20.69 26.15
CA GLY A 94 15.70 20.08 26.83
C GLY A 94 14.40 20.91 26.81
N GLU A 95 14.40 22.08 26.16
CA GLU A 95 13.20 22.92 26.04
C GLU A 95 12.09 22.18 25.28
N LYS A 96 10.84 22.32 25.71
CA LYS A 96 9.71 21.68 25.02
C LYS A 96 9.55 22.26 23.62
N ASN A 97 9.34 21.38 22.64
CA ASN A 97 9.10 21.80 21.27
C ASN A 97 7.60 22.13 21.06
N PRO A 98 7.22 23.39 20.82
CA PRO A 98 5.83 23.74 20.57
C PRO A 98 5.30 23.13 19.26
N ALA A 99 6.16 22.86 18.28
CA ALA A 99 5.75 22.23 17.02
C ALA A 99 5.32 20.76 17.21
N ALA A 100 5.92 20.05 18.18
CA ALA A 100 5.48 18.71 18.56
C ALA A 100 4.12 18.73 19.27
N ALA A 101 3.76 19.83 19.91
CA ALA A 101 2.43 20.02 20.53
C ALA A 101 1.32 20.25 19.49
N GLU A 102 1.66 20.80 18.32
CA GLU A 102 0.76 20.95 17.17
C GLU A 102 0.63 19.66 16.33
N ALA A 103 1.32 18.59 16.72
CA ALA A 103 1.26 17.32 16.00
C ALA A 103 -0.18 16.77 15.98
N ASN A 104 -0.61 16.30 14.81
CA ASN A 104 -1.95 15.75 14.62
C ASN A 104 -2.19 14.58 15.63
N PRO A 105 -3.19 14.70 16.52
CA PRO A 105 -3.50 13.65 17.51
C PRO A 105 -3.81 12.29 16.86
N TYR A 106 -4.27 12.30 15.61
CA TYR A 106 -4.62 11.11 14.84
C TYR A 106 -3.44 10.50 14.06
N ALA A 107 -2.25 11.08 14.09
CA ALA A 107 -1.08 10.60 13.32
C ALA A 107 -0.72 9.13 13.65
N GLN A 108 -0.75 8.75 14.93
CA GLN A 108 -0.49 7.38 15.39
C GLN A 108 -1.55 6.40 14.87
N VAL A 109 -2.83 6.78 14.92
CA VAL A 109 -3.93 5.96 14.41
C VAL A 109 -3.80 5.76 12.91
N LEU A 110 -3.40 6.80 12.20
CA LEU A 110 -3.27 6.76 10.75
C LEU A 110 -2.09 5.91 10.28
N ALA A 111 -0.94 6.01 10.95
CA ALA A 111 0.19 5.11 10.72
C ALA A 111 -0.21 3.64 10.97
N SER A 112 -1.05 3.38 11.96
CA SER A 112 -1.57 2.03 12.22
C SER A 112 -2.51 1.53 11.12
N ARG A 113 -3.33 2.42 10.52
CA ARG A 113 -4.19 2.09 9.38
C ARG A 113 -3.37 1.81 8.13
N ALA A 114 -2.42 2.68 7.82
CA ALA A 114 -1.50 2.52 6.69
C ALA A 114 -0.79 1.16 6.73
N ARG A 115 -0.30 0.76 7.92
CA ARG A 115 0.30 -0.57 8.11
C ARG A 115 -0.66 -1.71 7.83
N LYS A 116 -1.91 -1.62 8.32
CA LYS A 116 -2.94 -2.65 8.08
C LYS A 116 -3.32 -2.75 6.60
N GLU A 117 -3.44 -1.61 5.92
CA GLU A 117 -3.75 -1.54 4.49
C GLU A 117 -2.61 -2.09 3.64
N MET A 118 -1.36 -1.77 3.99
CA MET A 118 -0.17 -2.33 3.33
C MET A 118 -0.11 -3.86 3.50
N ILE A 119 -0.32 -4.37 4.72
CA ILE A 119 -0.36 -5.82 4.98
C ILE A 119 -1.52 -6.46 4.20
N GLY A 120 -2.68 -5.80 4.16
CA GLY A 120 -3.83 -6.24 3.37
C GLY A 120 -3.50 -6.37 1.88
N GLY A 121 -2.86 -5.35 1.29
CA GLY A 121 -2.43 -5.38 -0.11
C GLY A 121 -1.47 -6.53 -0.40
N ILE A 122 -0.46 -6.74 0.45
CA ILE A 122 0.48 -7.87 0.33
C ILE A 122 -0.25 -9.22 0.42
N ALA A 123 -1.21 -9.35 1.35
CA ALA A 123 -2.01 -10.56 1.49
C ALA A 123 -2.89 -10.84 0.25
N VAL A 124 -3.46 -9.78 -0.36
CA VAL A 124 -4.24 -9.87 -1.60
C VAL A 124 -3.36 -10.33 -2.77
N ILE A 125 -2.14 -9.80 -2.90
CA ILE A 125 -1.17 -10.26 -3.92
C ILE A 125 -0.87 -11.74 -3.73
N ALA A 126 -0.54 -12.16 -2.49
CA ALA A 126 -0.20 -13.54 -2.20
C ALA A 126 -1.38 -14.48 -2.54
N ALA A 127 -2.60 -14.10 -2.17
CA ALA A 127 -3.81 -14.85 -2.52
C ALA A 127 -4.04 -14.91 -4.05
N GLY A 128 -3.83 -13.79 -4.75
CA GLY A 128 -3.93 -13.72 -6.21
C GLY A 128 -2.93 -14.64 -6.92
N ILE A 129 -1.67 -14.63 -6.49
CA ILE A 129 -0.62 -15.51 -7.03
C ILE A 129 -0.97 -16.99 -6.79
N LEU A 130 -1.38 -17.34 -5.57
CA LEU A 130 -1.79 -18.70 -5.24
C LEU A 130 -2.98 -19.16 -6.10
N LEU A 131 -3.98 -18.31 -6.28
CA LEU A 131 -5.12 -18.59 -7.15
C LEU A 131 -4.68 -18.80 -8.61
N MET A 132 -3.80 -17.95 -9.13
CA MET A 132 -3.25 -18.09 -10.48
C MET A 132 -2.53 -19.43 -10.67
N ILE A 133 -1.73 -19.87 -9.70
CA ILE A 133 -1.06 -21.17 -9.74
C ILE A 133 -2.09 -22.31 -9.74
N LEU A 134 -3.10 -22.25 -8.88
CA LEU A 134 -4.17 -23.26 -8.84
C LEU A 134 -4.94 -23.35 -10.15
N VAL A 135 -5.22 -22.20 -10.77
CA VAL A 135 -5.84 -22.11 -12.10
C VAL A 135 -4.94 -22.76 -13.15
N MET A 136 -3.65 -22.42 -13.20
CA MET A 136 -2.72 -23.03 -14.16
C MET A 136 -2.60 -24.55 -13.99
N LEU A 137 -2.57 -25.04 -12.75
CA LEU A 137 -2.55 -26.47 -12.45
C LEU A 137 -3.85 -27.17 -12.89
N PHE A 138 -5.01 -26.55 -12.60
CA PHE A 138 -6.31 -27.09 -13.01
C PHE A 138 -6.40 -27.20 -14.54
N PHE A 139 -6.08 -26.13 -15.26
CA PHE A 139 -6.07 -26.14 -16.73
C PHE A 139 -5.01 -27.10 -17.30
N GLY A 140 -3.84 -27.19 -16.68
CA GLY A 140 -2.78 -28.12 -17.08
C GLY A 140 -3.19 -29.59 -16.95
N VAL A 141 -3.69 -29.99 -15.78
CA VAL A 141 -4.21 -31.36 -15.53
C VAL A 141 -5.37 -31.66 -16.47
N PHE A 142 -6.27 -30.71 -16.65
CA PHE A 142 -7.40 -30.86 -17.56
C PHE A 142 -6.93 -31.06 -19.00
N MET A 143 -6.12 -30.17 -19.56
CA MET A 143 -5.54 -30.30 -20.91
C MET A 143 -4.81 -31.64 -21.14
N MET A 144 -4.02 -32.08 -20.16
CA MET A 144 -3.34 -33.38 -20.22
C MET A 144 -4.35 -34.53 -20.32
N ARG A 145 -5.45 -34.46 -19.57
CA ARG A 145 -6.51 -35.47 -19.58
C ARG A 145 -7.28 -35.49 -20.92
N TYR A 146 -7.51 -34.35 -21.55
CA TYR A 146 -8.12 -34.30 -22.90
C TYR A 146 -7.19 -34.83 -23.99
N ARG A 147 -5.87 -34.60 -23.90
CA ARG A 147 -4.88 -35.17 -24.83
C ARG A 147 -4.68 -36.68 -24.70
N VAL A 148 -5.07 -37.30 -23.59
CA VAL A 148 -4.95 -38.75 -23.36
C VAL A 148 -6.22 -39.51 -23.78
N ILE A 149 -7.35 -38.81 -23.95
CA ILE A 149 -8.66 -39.40 -24.28
C ILE A 149 -8.95 -39.33 -25.80
N PHE A 150 -8.20 -38.54 -26.57
CA PHE A 150 -8.21 -38.48 -28.04
C PHE A 150 -6.88 -39.00 -28.60
#